data_AF-A0A7K8T4W3-F1
#
_entry.id   AF-A0A7K8T4W3-F1
#
_cell.length_a   1.000
_cell.length_b   1.000
_cell.length_c   1.000
_cell.angle_alpha   90.00
_cell.angle_beta   90.00
_cell.angle_gamma   90.00
#
_symmetry.space_group_name_H-M   'P 1'
#
loop_
_entity.id
_entity.type
_entity.pdbx_description
1 polymer ?
#
loop_
_entity_poly.entity_id
_entity_poly.type
_entity_poly.pdbx_seq_one_letter_code
_entity_poly.pdbx_strand_id
1 'polypeptide(L)'
;MNEPYYKVVQDFYTSDLKKPTLKEVNVLLCPGRSSGGSGVSFSCPHVFLCLSILCLIGSLLGHPQCLDYRPPFQPPFHLEFCSAYEHFGCCDQERDNSIAAKYWDIMDYIDPRGHKLCGRYIKDILCQECSPYAAHLYDAENPRTPLRNLPGLCFDYCSEFHFNCRSAISLLTSDKHIQECCETNKTCFCNLLHLHDEDYCFPNVLKNTALNRNLGSVVEDRKGCLQLCLTEIANGLRNPVLMVHANDHTHRMFVAEQVGMIWVYLPDGSRLEEPFLDIKSIVLATPWIGDERGFLGMAFHPKYKYNRKFYVYYSYMDKNQVEKIRISELKVLASDVNKADPYSERNLLELEEPAANHNGGQLLFGVDGYMYLFTGDGGKAGDPFGKFGNAQNKSTLLGKVLRIDVDGKSPDGKPYRIPPDNPFVSDLKARPEVYAYGVRNMWRCAVDRGDPVTKKGRGRIFCGDVGQNRFEEINIIVKGGNYGWRAKEGFECYDTKLCHNSSL
;
A
#
# COMPACT_ATOMS: atom_id res chain seq x y z
N MET A 1 35.73 -0.27 -9.98
CA MET A 1 35.49 -0.88 -11.32
C MET A 1 34.35 -1.86 -11.17
N ASN A 2 33.15 -1.67 -11.72
CA ASN A 2 32.25 -0.53 -11.82
C ASN A 2 30.86 -1.15 -12.00
N GLU A 3 29.84 -0.47 -11.50
CA GLU A 3 28.41 -0.49 -11.88
C GLU A 3 28.06 -1.01 -13.29
N PRO A 4 26.85 -1.60 -13.54
CA PRO A 4 25.58 -0.86 -13.33
C PRO A 4 24.33 -1.69 -12.96
N TYR A 5 23.55 -1.21 -11.99
CA TYR A 5 22.12 -1.59 -11.85
C TYR A 5 21.20 -0.45 -11.37
N TYR A 6 21.65 0.82 -11.40
CA TYR A 6 20.92 1.94 -10.76
C TYR A 6 20.53 3.11 -11.68
N LYS A 7 20.43 2.91 -13.00
CA LYS A 7 20.24 4.05 -13.95
C LYS A 7 18.89 4.16 -14.67
N VAL A 8 17.77 3.69 -14.10
CA VAL A 8 16.45 3.80 -14.77
C VAL A 8 15.43 4.67 -14.02
N VAL A 9 15.73 5.17 -12.81
CA VAL A 9 14.73 5.93 -12.02
C VAL A 9 14.85 7.46 -12.16
N GLN A 10 15.83 7.97 -12.91
CA GLN A 10 16.23 9.38 -12.80
C GLN A 10 15.73 10.35 -13.90
N ASP A 11 15.11 9.87 -14.98
CA ASP A 11 14.76 10.74 -16.13
C ASP A 11 13.28 11.17 -16.24
N PHE A 12 12.39 10.83 -15.29
CA PHE A 12 10.95 11.08 -15.44
C PHE A 12 10.39 12.39 -14.85
N TYR A 13 11.21 13.27 -14.23
CA TYR A 13 10.68 14.44 -13.49
C TYR A 13 10.81 15.81 -14.16
N THR A 14 11.11 15.90 -15.46
CA THR A 14 11.14 17.19 -16.14
C THR A 14 10.55 17.12 -17.54
N SER A 15 9.25 17.44 -17.68
CA SER A 15 8.77 18.29 -18.80
C SER A 15 7.30 18.71 -18.63
N ASP A 16 7.12 20.03 -18.67
CA ASP A 16 5.96 20.87 -18.94
C ASP A 16 4.56 20.25 -19.10
N LEU A 17 3.68 20.51 -18.13
CA LEU A 17 2.23 20.47 -18.32
C LEU A 17 1.65 21.89 -18.43
N LYS A 18 1.29 22.28 -19.66
CA LYS A 18 0.47 23.47 -19.94
C LYS A 18 -0.95 23.26 -19.41
N LYS A 19 -1.45 24.27 -18.67
CA LYS A 19 -2.81 24.37 -18.13
C LYS A 19 -3.90 24.33 -19.22
N PRO A 20 -5.03 23.62 -19.00
CA PRO A 20 -6.29 23.96 -19.65
C PRO A 20 -7.13 24.91 -18.77
N THR A 21 -7.75 25.89 -19.40
CA THR A 21 -8.71 26.85 -18.84
C THR A 21 -10.08 26.19 -18.61
N LEU A 22 -10.63 26.35 -17.40
CA LEU A 22 -11.98 25.92 -17.03
C LEU A 22 -13.03 26.86 -17.63
N LYS A 23 -14.03 26.30 -18.33
CA LYS A 23 -15.30 26.97 -18.61
C LYS A 23 -16.27 26.70 -17.46
N GLU A 24 -16.84 27.77 -16.93
CA GLU A 24 -17.90 27.75 -15.92
C GLU A 24 -19.13 26.97 -16.43
N VAL A 25 -19.68 26.09 -15.59
CA VAL A 25 -21.03 25.53 -15.80
C VAL A 25 -21.89 25.92 -14.61
N ASN A 26 -22.85 26.81 -14.88
CA ASN A 26 -23.90 27.24 -13.96
C ASN A 26 -24.86 26.07 -13.68
N VAL A 27 -25.08 25.76 -12.40
CA VAL A 27 -26.10 24.80 -11.96
C VAL A 27 -27.42 25.55 -11.71
N LEU A 28 -28.40 25.30 -12.58
CA LEU A 28 -29.79 25.69 -12.38
C LEU A 28 -30.51 24.66 -11.50
N LEU A 29 -31.04 25.12 -10.36
CA LEU A 29 -31.99 24.39 -9.50
C LEU A 29 -33.42 24.55 -10.04
N CYS A 30 -34.19 23.47 -10.06
CA CYS A 30 -35.66 23.54 -10.12
C CYS A 30 -36.32 22.40 -9.30
N PRO A 31 -37.54 22.63 -8.76
CA PRO A 31 -37.97 22.05 -7.49
C PRO A 31 -38.96 20.88 -7.61
N GLY A 32 -39.08 20.13 -6.51
CA GLY A 32 -39.90 18.94 -6.39
C GLY A 32 -41.42 19.17 -6.38
N ARG A 33 -42.15 18.07 -6.61
CA ARG A 33 -43.60 17.98 -6.46
C ARG A 33 -43.97 16.75 -5.64
N SER A 34 -44.84 16.98 -4.66
CA SER A 34 -45.49 16.01 -3.80
C SER A 34 -46.78 15.46 -4.42
N SER A 35 -47.12 14.22 -4.10
CA SER A 35 -48.50 13.73 -4.07
C SER A 35 -48.59 12.47 -3.21
N GLY A 36 -49.48 12.49 -2.22
CA GLY A 36 -49.77 11.39 -1.32
C GLY A 36 -50.74 10.35 -1.88
N GLY A 37 -50.86 9.24 -1.15
CA GLY A 37 -51.85 8.18 -1.39
C GLY A 37 -51.80 7.14 -0.27
N SER A 38 -52.86 7.11 0.52
CA SER A 38 -53.15 6.20 1.63
C SER A 38 -53.62 4.82 1.17
N GLY A 39 -53.35 3.75 1.95
CA GLY A 39 -54.23 2.57 1.96
C GLY A 39 -53.63 1.21 2.35
N VAL A 40 -53.91 0.83 3.61
CA VAL A 40 -54.32 -0.51 4.12
C VAL A 40 -53.34 -1.71 4.10
N SER A 41 -53.21 -2.28 5.30
CA SER A 41 -52.53 -3.50 5.73
C SER A 41 -53.28 -4.80 5.42
N PHE A 42 -52.56 -5.88 5.10
CA PHE A 42 -52.92 -7.24 5.51
C PHE A 42 -51.66 -8.07 5.82
N SER A 43 -51.75 -8.83 6.89
CA SER A 43 -50.76 -9.72 7.50
C SER A 43 -50.93 -11.17 7.03
N CYS A 44 -49.83 -11.89 6.75
CA CYS A 44 -49.55 -13.20 7.37
C CYS A 44 -48.10 -13.67 7.08
N PRO A 45 -47.42 -14.36 8.02
CA PRO A 45 -45.97 -14.51 8.02
C PRO A 45 -45.48 -15.95 7.73
N HIS A 46 -44.17 -16.06 7.51
CA HIS A 46 -43.35 -17.28 7.58
C HIS A 46 -43.61 -18.37 6.53
N VAL A 47 -42.71 -18.43 5.54
CA VAL A 47 -42.01 -19.60 4.97
C VAL A 47 -41.42 -19.09 3.66
N PHE A 48 -40.18 -18.58 3.67
CA PHE A 48 -39.26 -18.42 2.52
C PHE A 48 -37.98 -17.67 2.92
N LEU A 49 -37.47 -17.91 4.13
CA LEU A 49 -36.23 -17.27 4.62
C LEU A 49 -35.18 -18.33 4.96
N CYS A 50 -34.81 -19.19 4.01
CA CYS A 50 -33.72 -20.13 4.22
C CYS A 50 -32.89 -20.49 2.96
N LEU A 51 -33.04 -19.79 1.83
CA LEU A 51 -32.30 -20.13 0.60
C LEU A 51 -31.63 -18.96 -0.14
N SER A 52 -31.65 -17.74 0.42
CA SER A 52 -31.09 -16.55 -0.24
C SER A 52 -29.81 -15.98 0.42
N ILE A 53 -29.23 -16.66 1.41
CA ILE A 53 -28.01 -16.18 2.12
C ILE A 53 -26.72 -16.85 1.60
N LEU A 54 -26.78 -17.67 0.53
CA LEU A 54 -25.62 -18.35 -0.05
C LEU A 54 -25.06 -17.72 -1.35
N CYS A 55 -25.59 -16.58 -1.82
CA CYS A 55 -25.16 -15.95 -3.08
C CYS A 55 -24.63 -14.51 -2.94
N LEU A 56 -23.98 -14.18 -1.83
CA LEU A 56 -23.22 -12.91 -1.68
C LEU A 56 -21.77 -13.16 -1.24
N ILE A 57 -21.18 -14.26 -1.69
CA ILE A 57 -19.74 -14.25 -1.94
C ILE A 57 -19.61 -13.53 -3.28
N GLY A 58 -19.47 -12.20 -3.24
CA GLY A 58 -18.91 -11.51 -4.38
C GLY A 58 -17.54 -12.12 -4.58
N SER A 59 -17.37 -12.86 -5.69
CA SER A 59 -16.06 -13.25 -6.17
C SER A 59 -15.22 -11.99 -6.14
N LEU A 60 -14.18 -11.95 -5.31
CA LEU A 60 -13.16 -10.92 -5.42
C LEU A 60 -12.48 -11.17 -6.78
N LEU A 61 -13.01 -10.54 -7.82
CA LEU A 61 -12.39 -10.56 -9.13
C LEU A 61 -11.13 -9.70 -8.99
N GLY A 62 -9.96 -10.33 -9.15
CA GLY A 62 -8.70 -9.61 -9.22
C GLY A 62 -8.82 -8.50 -10.25
N HIS A 63 -8.32 -7.30 -9.91
CA HIS A 63 -8.34 -6.22 -10.87
C HIS A 63 -7.34 -6.55 -12.00
N PRO A 64 -7.72 -6.36 -13.27
CA PRO A 64 -6.79 -6.45 -14.40
C PRO A 64 -5.52 -5.63 -14.13
N GLN A 65 -4.35 -6.17 -14.48
CA GLN A 65 -3.03 -5.61 -14.17
C GLN A 65 -2.06 -5.80 -15.35
N CYS A 66 -1.23 -4.78 -15.58
CA CYS A 66 -0.16 -4.77 -16.59
C CYS A 66 1.15 -5.37 -16.07
N LEU A 67 2.10 -5.67 -16.96
CA LEU A 67 3.40 -6.26 -16.62
C LEU A 67 4.30 -5.35 -15.76
N ASP A 68 4.02 -4.05 -15.75
CA ASP A 68 4.70 -3.05 -14.92
C ASP A 68 3.98 -2.81 -13.58
N TYR A 69 3.05 -3.70 -13.22
CA TYR A 69 2.18 -3.64 -12.04
C TYR A 69 1.20 -2.47 -12.01
N ARG A 70 1.11 -1.66 -13.07
CA ARG A 70 0.14 -0.57 -13.17
C ARG A 70 -1.23 -1.08 -13.61
N PRO A 71 -2.31 -0.34 -13.29
CA PRO A 71 -3.62 -0.64 -13.85
C PRO A 71 -3.62 -0.40 -15.37
N PRO A 72 -4.37 -1.19 -16.16
CA PRO A 72 -4.62 -0.89 -17.57
C PRO A 72 -5.31 0.46 -17.73
N PHE A 73 -5.09 1.07 -18.88
CA PHE A 73 -5.53 2.42 -19.20
C PHE A 73 -6.12 2.48 -20.61
N GLN A 74 -6.87 3.54 -20.89
CA GLN A 74 -7.19 3.91 -22.27
C GLN A 74 -5.97 4.63 -22.86
N PRO A 75 -5.35 4.10 -23.93
CA PRO A 75 -4.20 4.75 -24.56
C PRO A 75 -4.52 6.20 -24.96
N PRO A 76 -3.59 7.15 -24.76
CA PRO A 76 -3.82 8.56 -25.11
C PRO A 76 -3.90 8.80 -26.62
N PHE A 77 -3.39 7.87 -27.42
CA PHE A 77 -3.36 7.91 -28.88
C PHE A 77 -3.74 6.53 -29.45
N HIS A 78 -4.14 6.50 -30.72
CA HIS A 78 -4.57 5.27 -31.41
C HIS A 78 -3.40 4.29 -31.61
N LEU A 79 -3.58 3.03 -31.21
CA LEU A 79 -2.60 1.97 -31.44
C LEU A 79 -2.74 1.42 -32.86
N GLU A 80 -1.68 1.54 -33.67
CA GLU A 80 -1.70 1.13 -35.07
C GLU A 80 -1.57 -0.39 -35.23
N PHE A 81 -0.77 -1.02 -34.36
CA PHE A 81 -0.44 -2.44 -34.51
C PHE A 81 -1.37 -3.31 -33.67
N CYS A 82 -1.39 -3.15 -32.36
CA CYS A 82 -2.21 -3.91 -31.41
C CYS A 82 -3.58 -3.25 -31.15
N SER A 83 -4.27 -2.86 -32.22
CA SER A 83 -5.52 -2.09 -32.18
C SER A 83 -6.66 -2.73 -31.37
N ALA A 84 -6.63 -4.04 -31.15
CA ALA A 84 -7.57 -4.73 -30.26
C ALA A 84 -7.59 -4.18 -28.81
N TYR A 85 -6.55 -3.45 -28.41
CA TYR A 85 -6.38 -2.88 -27.07
C TYR A 85 -6.46 -1.34 -27.04
N GLU A 86 -6.94 -0.70 -28.12
CA GLU A 86 -6.99 0.76 -28.24
C GLU A 86 -7.98 1.45 -27.30
N HIS A 87 -8.96 0.71 -26.78
CA HIS A 87 -9.97 1.23 -25.86
C HIS A 87 -9.59 1.05 -24.40
N PHE A 88 -8.91 -0.06 -24.07
CA PHE A 88 -8.49 -0.37 -22.71
C PHE A 88 -7.45 -1.49 -22.73
N GLY A 89 -6.23 -1.21 -22.26
CA GLY A 89 -5.11 -2.14 -22.32
C GLY A 89 -3.87 -1.63 -21.57
N CYS A 90 -2.73 -2.24 -21.85
CA CYS A 90 -1.46 -1.99 -21.15
C CYS A 90 -0.37 -1.33 -22.02
N CYS A 91 -0.71 -0.91 -23.24
CA CYS A 91 0.24 -0.32 -24.17
C CYS A 91 -0.10 1.13 -24.48
N ASP A 92 0.94 1.95 -24.53
CA ASP A 92 0.91 3.23 -25.24
C ASP A 92 1.51 3.05 -26.65
N GLN A 93 1.65 4.18 -27.37
CA GLN A 93 2.20 4.18 -28.73
C GLN A 93 3.64 3.65 -28.80
N GLU A 94 4.46 3.95 -27.80
CA GLU A 94 5.86 3.52 -27.79
C GLU A 94 5.94 1.99 -27.67
N ARG A 95 5.15 1.41 -26.76
CA ARG A 95 5.10 -0.04 -26.62
C ARG A 95 4.50 -0.71 -27.84
N ASP A 96 3.44 -0.15 -28.43
CA ASP A 96 2.84 -0.66 -29.66
C ASP A 96 3.82 -0.68 -30.83
N ASN A 97 4.59 0.39 -31.02
CA ASN A 97 5.64 0.48 -32.04
C ASN A 97 6.77 -0.54 -31.79
N SER A 98 7.16 -0.74 -30.53
CA SER A 98 8.17 -1.74 -30.16
C SER A 98 7.71 -3.16 -30.51
N ILE A 99 6.45 -3.48 -30.23
CA ILE A 99 5.83 -4.75 -30.58
C ILE A 99 5.76 -4.92 -32.11
N ALA A 100 5.38 -3.86 -32.83
CA ALA A 100 5.34 -3.85 -34.29
C ALA A 100 6.72 -4.10 -34.91
N ALA A 101 7.77 -3.46 -34.39
CA ALA A 101 9.14 -3.68 -34.84
C ALA A 101 9.57 -5.14 -34.64
N LYS A 102 9.33 -5.70 -33.43
CA LYS A 102 9.61 -7.11 -33.13
C LYS A 102 8.85 -8.07 -34.05
N TYR A 103 7.60 -7.74 -34.39
CA TYR A 103 6.83 -8.53 -35.34
C TYR A 103 7.51 -8.56 -36.71
N TRP A 104 7.85 -7.40 -37.28
CA TRP A 104 8.47 -7.34 -38.60
C TRP A 104 9.83 -8.01 -38.64
N ASP A 105 10.64 -7.86 -37.59
CA ASP A 105 11.91 -8.56 -37.46
C ASP A 105 11.74 -10.08 -37.51
N ILE A 106 10.70 -10.63 -36.86
CA ILE A 106 10.38 -12.07 -36.93
C ILE A 106 9.92 -12.45 -38.34
N MET A 107 9.05 -11.65 -38.94
CA MET A 107 8.49 -11.95 -40.26
C MET A 107 9.56 -11.99 -41.34
N ASP A 108 10.64 -11.20 -41.25
CA ASP A 108 11.73 -11.22 -42.23
C ASP A 108 12.43 -12.60 -42.37
N TYR A 109 12.31 -13.47 -41.38
CA TYR A 109 12.85 -14.83 -41.40
C TYR A 109 11.83 -15.91 -41.82
N ILE A 110 10.58 -15.52 -42.11
CA ILE A 110 9.50 -16.45 -42.47
C ILE A 110 9.26 -16.39 -43.98
N ASP A 111 9.02 -17.55 -44.62
CA ASP A 111 8.73 -17.55 -46.06
C ASP A 111 7.34 -16.93 -46.36
N PRO A 112 7.06 -16.47 -47.60
CA PRO A 112 5.78 -15.83 -47.93
C PRO A 112 4.53 -16.70 -47.70
N ARG A 113 4.67 -18.04 -47.65
CA ARG A 113 3.55 -18.94 -47.30
C ARG A 113 3.35 -18.96 -45.79
N GLY A 114 4.43 -19.02 -45.01
CA GLY A 114 4.45 -18.85 -43.57
C GLY A 114 3.90 -17.50 -43.13
N HIS A 115 4.12 -16.41 -43.89
CA HIS A 115 3.50 -15.12 -43.62
C HIS A 115 1.97 -15.21 -43.53
N LYS A 116 1.36 -15.89 -44.51
CA LYS A 116 -0.11 -16.04 -44.57
C LYS A 116 -0.65 -16.94 -43.47
N LEU A 117 0.11 -17.96 -43.07
CA LEU A 117 -0.30 -18.91 -42.05
C LEU A 117 -0.08 -18.38 -40.63
N CYS A 118 1.03 -17.65 -40.40
CA CYS A 118 1.54 -17.35 -39.05
C CYS A 118 1.52 -15.90 -38.65
N GLY A 119 1.44 -14.96 -39.59
CA GLY A 119 1.46 -13.54 -39.27
C GLY A 119 0.39 -13.17 -38.24
N ARG A 120 -0.83 -13.72 -38.38
CA ARG A 120 -1.89 -13.48 -37.40
C ARG A 120 -1.54 -14.01 -36.01
N TYR A 121 -1.09 -15.26 -35.91
CA TYR A 121 -0.78 -15.87 -34.61
C TYR A 121 0.38 -15.16 -33.89
N ILE A 122 1.43 -14.81 -34.63
CA ILE A 122 2.60 -14.10 -34.10
C ILE A 122 2.17 -12.72 -33.60
N LYS A 123 1.38 -12.00 -34.39
CA LYS A 123 0.81 -10.71 -33.98
C LYS A 123 -0.05 -10.86 -32.71
N ASP A 124 -0.97 -11.82 -32.70
CA ASP A 124 -1.88 -12.05 -31.56
C ASP A 124 -1.08 -12.38 -30.28
N ILE A 125 -0.04 -13.21 -30.36
CA ILE A 125 0.83 -13.57 -29.23
C ILE A 125 1.61 -12.34 -28.72
N LEU A 126 2.24 -11.58 -29.61
CA LEU A 126 3.04 -10.42 -29.21
C LEU A 126 2.18 -9.31 -28.60
N CYS A 127 0.97 -9.10 -29.14
CA CYS A 127 0.05 -8.10 -28.61
C CYS A 127 -0.55 -8.47 -27.25
N GLN A 128 -0.31 -9.67 -26.69
CA GLN A 128 -0.77 -9.99 -25.32
C GLN A 128 -0.10 -9.16 -24.23
N GLU A 129 1.04 -8.54 -24.52
CA GLU A 129 1.64 -7.54 -23.63
C GLU A 129 0.74 -6.30 -23.45
N CYS A 130 -0.13 -6.03 -24.43
CA CYS A 130 -1.11 -4.94 -24.39
C CYS A 130 -2.44 -5.35 -23.75
N SER A 131 -2.60 -6.63 -23.40
CA SER A 131 -3.81 -7.13 -22.75
C SER A 131 -4.02 -6.46 -21.40
N PRO A 132 -5.25 -6.06 -21.02
CA PRO A 132 -5.53 -5.60 -19.66
C PRO A 132 -5.23 -6.68 -18.59
N TYR A 133 -5.07 -7.94 -19.00
CA TYR A 133 -4.71 -9.07 -18.14
C TYR A 133 -3.27 -9.56 -18.37
N ALA A 134 -2.39 -8.71 -18.89
CA ALA A 134 -1.01 -9.10 -19.22
C ALA A 134 -0.27 -9.69 -18.01
N ALA A 135 -0.45 -9.15 -16.80
CA ALA A 135 0.17 -9.74 -15.61
C ALA A 135 -0.24 -11.20 -15.40
N HIS A 136 -1.53 -11.51 -15.52
CA HIS A 136 -2.03 -12.88 -15.34
C HIS A 136 -1.58 -13.79 -16.49
N LEU A 137 -1.64 -13.33 -17.74
CA LEU A 137 -1.22 -14.10 -18.91
C LEU A 137 0.27 -14.51 -18.84
N TYR A 138 1.12 -13.70 -18.20
CA TYR A 138 2.55 -13.97 -18.10
C TYR A 138 2.99 -14.47 -16.71
N ASP A 139 2.05 -14.82 -15.82
CA ASP A 139 2.31 -15.16 -14.40
C ASP A 139 3.13 -14.09 -13.64
N ALA A 140 2.96 -12.81 -14.00
CA ALA A 140 3.67 -11.66 -13.43
C ALA A 140 3.05 -11.12 -12.13
N GLU A 141 2.01 -11.76 -11.60
CA GLU A 141 1.30 -11.31 -10.40
C GLU A 141 2.10 -11.51 -9.10
N ASN A 142 3.16 -12.33 -9.16
CA ASN A 142 4.03 -12.64 -8.03
C ASN A 142 5.50 -12.46 -8.41
N PRO A 143 6.29 -11.64 -7.69
CA PRO A 143 7.71 -11.41 -7.99
C PRO A 143 8.59 -12.67 -7.83
N ARG A 144 8.06 -13.76 -7.28
CA ARG A 144 8.76 -15.06 -7.13
C ARG A 144 8.46 -16.05 -8.25
N THR A 145 7.39 -15.84 -9.01
CA THR A 145 7.10 -16.66 -10.17
C THR A 145 7.93 -16.12 -11.33
N PRO A 146 8.79 -16.94 -11.97
CA PRO A 146 9.48 -16.50 -13.16
C PRO A 146 8.47 -16.07 -14.21
N LEU A 147 8.64 -14.86 -14.73
CA LEU A 147 7.81 -14.34 -15.81
C LEU A 147 7.83 -15.33 -16.98
N ARG A 148 6.65 -15.71 -17.50
CA ARG A 148 6.58 -16.56 -18.68
C ARG A 148 7.23 -15.85 -19.87
N ASN A 149 7.93 -16.60 -20.71
CA ASN A 149 8.49 -16.06 -21.95
C ASN A 149 7.41 -15.82 -23.03
N LEU A 150 6.28 -16.53 -22.95
CA LEU A 150 5.13 -16.43 -23.84
C LEU A 150 3.83 -16.38 -23.00
N PRO A 151 2.77 -15.71 -23.49
CA PRO A 151 1.52 -15.62 -22.76
C PRO A 151 0.87 -16.99 -22.60
N GLY A 152 0.06 -17.13 -21.56
CA GLY A 152 -0.81 -18.28 -21.32
C GLY A 152 -1.85 -18.43 -22.43
N LEU A 153 -1.81 -19.56 -23.13
CA LEU A 153 -2.71 -19.86 -24.25
C LEU A 153 -3.72 -20.92 -23.84
N CYS A 154 -4.96 -20.79 -24.33
CA CYS A 154 -5.93 -21.87 -24.26
C CYS A 154 -5.45 -23.03 -25.12
N PHE A 155 -5.71 -24.27 -24.67
CA PHE A 155 -5.13 -25.47 -25.30
C PHE A 155 -5.46 -25.59 -26.79
N ASP A 156 -6.70 -25.28 -27.19
CA ASP A 156 -7.14 -25.34 -28.59
C ASP A 156 -6.41 -24.31 -29.47
N TYR A 157 -6.31 -23.07 -28.99
CA TYR A 157 -5.60 -22.01 -29.71
C TYR A 157 -4.11 -22.31 -29.84
N CYS A 158 -3.50 -22.83 -28.76
CA CYS A 158 -2.12 -23.29 -28.79
C CYS A 158 -1.93 -24.43 -29.80
N SER A 159 -2.86 -25.38 -29.87
CA SER A 159 -2.78 -26.52 -30.79
C SER A 159 -2.81 -26.07 -32.25
N GLU A 160 -3.67 -25.11 -32.58
CA GLU A 160 -3.72 -24.49 -33.91
C GLU A 160 -2.46 -23.68 -34.22
N PHE A 161 -1.94 -22.92 -33.26
CA PHE A 161 -0.67 -22.21 -33.42
C PHE A 161 0.49 -23.18 -33.68
N HIS A 162 0.59 -24.27 -32.91
CA HIS A 162 1.62 -25.29 -33.10
C HIS A 162 1.54 -25.92 -34.49
N PHE A 163 0.33 -26.31 -34.92
CA PHE A 163 0.11 -26.93 -36.22
C PHE A 163 0.54 -26.04 -37.38
N ASN A 164 0.17 -24.75 -37.33
CA ASN A 164 0.42 -23.81 -38.42
C ASN A 164 1.82 -23.17 -38.35
N CYS A 165 2.38 -23.00 -37.15
CA CYS A 165 3.45 -22.03 -36.89
C CYS A 165 4.57 -22.50 -35.97
N ARG A 166 4.69 -23.81 -35.71
CA ARG A 166 5.80 -24.38 -34.93
C ARG A 166 7.18 -23.86 -35.35
N SER A 167 7.42 -23.63 -36.65
CA SER A 167 8.73 -23.18 -37.16
C SER A 167 9.10 -21.76 -36.73
N ALA A 168 8.13 -20.96 -36.27
CA ALA A 168 8.36 -19.60 -35.79
C ALA A 168 8.70 -19.54 -34.29
N ILE A 169 8.60 -20.66 -33.55
CA ILE A 169 8.77 -20.64 -32.09
C ILE A 169 10.16 -20.18 -31.65
N SER A 170 11.19 -20.56 -32.41
CA SER A 170 12.59 -20.19 -32.15
C SER A 170 12.85 -18.69 -32.34
N LEU A 171 11.99 -18.00 -33.09
CA LEU A 171 12.02 -16.55 -33.30
C LEU A 171 11.24 -15.79 -32.22
N LEU A 172 10.30 -16.46 -31.55
CA LEU A 172 9.44 -15.86 -30.53
C LEU A 172 10.04 -15.93 -29.12
N THR A 173 10.82 -16.96 -28.81
CA THR A 173 11.40 -17.17 -27.49
C THR A 173 12.78 -17.82 -27.58
N SER A 174 13.69 -17.43 -26.69
CA SER A 174 14.99 -18.08 -26.49
C SER A 174 14.95 -19.22 -25.47
N ASP A 175 13.77 -19.54 -24.93
CA ASP A 175 13.59 -20.61 -23.94
C ASP A 175 13.74 -21.99 -24.59
N LYS A 176 14.85 -22.66 -24.27
CA LYS A 176 15.16 -23.99 -24.83
C LYS A 176 14.12 -25.04 -24.48
N HIS A 177 13.52 -24.96 -23.29
CA HIS A 177 12.54 -25.95 -22.87
C HIS A 177 11.26 -25.85 -23.70
N ILE A 178 10.80 -24.63 -23.97
CA ILE A 178 9.66 -24.37 -24.84
C ILE A 178 9.96 -24.84 -26.27
N GLN A 179 11.15 -24.52 -26.80
CA GLN A 179 11.58 -24.95 -28.14
C GLN A 179 11.64 -26.49 -28.27
N GLU A 180 12.25 -27.18 -27.31
CA GLU A 180 12.36 -28.64 -27.28
C GLU A 180 10.99 -29.33 -27.20
N CYS A 181 10.09 -28.84 -26.35
CA CYS A 181 8.72 -29.36 -26.29
C CYS A 181 7.96 -29.11 -27.61
N CYS A 182 8.15 -27.95 -28.25
CA CYS A 182 7.56 -27.62 -29.54
C CYS A 182 7.97 -28.60 -30.64
N GLU A 183 9.25 -28.97 -30.72
CA GLU A 183 9.73 -29.96 -31.68
C GLU A 183 9.26 -31.39 -31.36
N THR A 184 9.12 -31.72 -30.06
CA THR A 184 8.74 -33.07 -29.62
C THR A 184 7.32 -33.42 -30.03
N ASN A 185 6.31 -32.69 -29.55
CA ASN A 185 4.92 -32.84 -29.96
C ASN A 185 4.03 -31.68 -29.45
N LYS A 186 2.85 -31.53 -30.06
CA LYS A 186 1.88 -30.49 -29.70
C LYS A 186 1.47 -30.50 -28.23
N THR A 187 1.35 -31.69 -27.63
CA THR A 187 0.83 -31.84 -26.26
C THR A 187 1.85 -31.35 -25.24
N CYS A 188 3.14 -31.65 -25.44
CA CYS A 188 4.25 -31.13 -24.63
C CYS A 188 4.24 -29.60 -24.65
N PHE A 189 4.20 -29.03 -25.86
CA PHE A 189 4.20 -27.59 -26.08
C PHE A 189 3.00 -26.89 -25.44
N CYS A 190 1.79 -27.39 -25.69
CA CYS A 190 0.59 -26.75 -25.18
C CYS A 190 0.39 -26.96 -23.68
N ASN A 191 0.87 -28.05 -23.09
CA ASN A 191 0.88 -28.19 -21.64
C ASN A 191 1.80 -27.18 -20.95
N LEU A 192 2.91 -26.77 -21.58
CA LEU A 192 3.79 -25.73 -21.04
C LEU A 192 3.16 -24.33 -21.11
N LEU A 193 2.48 -24.01 -22.22
CA LEU A 193 1.84 -22.70 -22.40
C LEU A 193 0.44 -22.61 -21.80
N HIS A 194 -0.15 -23.74 -21.40
CA HIS A 194 -1.49 -23.78 -20.85
C HIS A 194 -1.59 -22.93 -19.58
N LEU A 195 -2.64 -22.13 -19.52
CA LEU A 195 -3.05 -21.44 -18.30
C LEU A 195 -4.30 -22.19 -17.80
N HIS A 196 -4.20 -22.79 -16.62
CA HIS A 196 -5.23 -23.70 -16.10
C HIS A 196 -6.56 -23.02 -15.82
N ASP A 197 -6.54 -21.70 -15.62
CA ASP A 197 -7.74 -20.88 -15.56
C ASP A 197 -8.24 -20.58 -16.99
N GLU A 198 -9.23 -21.35 -17.44
CA GLU A 198 -9.80 -21.23 -18.79
C GLU A 198 -10.47 -19.88 -19.05
N ASP A 199 -10.83 -19.14 -17.99
CA ASP A 199 -11.41 -17.80 -18.11
C ASP A 199 -10.34 -16.77 -18.51
N TYR A 200 -9.07 -17.01 -18.18
CA TYR A 200 -7.96 -16.07 -18.38
C TYR A 200 -6.95 -16.49 -19.45
N CYS A 201 -7.06 -17.69 -20.02
CA CYS A 201 -6.21 -18.09 -21.14
C CYS A 201 -6.56 -17.31 -22.42
N PHE A 202 -5.58 -17.02 -23.29
CA PHE A 202 -5.86 -16.40 -24.59
C PHE A 202 -6.33 -17.42 -25.63
N PRO A 203 -7.39 -17.14 -26.43
CA PRO A 203 -8.12 -15.88 -26.57
C PRO A 203 -9.40 -15.78 -25.72
N ASN A 204 -9.70 -16.76 -24.87
CA ASN A 204 -10.93 -16.77 -24.07
C ASN A 204 -11.04 -15.54 -23.17
N VAL A 205 -9.92 -15.09 -22.60
CA VAL A 205 -9.86 -13.89 -21.76
C VAL A 205 -10.42 -12.64 -22.44
N LEU A 206 -10.28 -12.50 -23.76
CA LEU A 206 -10.82 -11.36 -24.52
C LEU A 206 -12.31 -11.54 -24.87
N LYS A 207 -12.80 -12.77 -24.86
CA LYS A 207 -14.20 -13.11 -25.18
C LYS A 207 -15.06 -13.22 -23.93
N ASN A 208 -14.44 -13.34 -22.75
CA ASN A 208 -15.15 -13.53 -21.50
C ASN A 208 -15.92 -12.27 -21.14
N THR A 209 -17.24 -12.27 -21.34
CA THR A 209 -18.06 -11.09 -21.06
C THR A 209 -18.11 -10.75 -19.57
N ALA A 210 -17.95 -11.72 -18.67
CA ALA A 210 -17.98 -11.46 -17.23
C ALA A 210 -16.73 -10.67 -16.79
N LEU A 211 -15.56 -11.05 -17.31
CA LEU A 211 -14.31 -10.34 -17.09
C LEU A 211 -14.32 -8.94 -17.75
N ASN A 212 -14.80 -8.85 -19.00
CA ASN A 212 -14.65 -7.64 -19.80
C ASN A 212 -15.78 -6.59 -19.67
N ARG A 213 -16.95 -6.92 -19.10
CA ARG A 213 -18.16 -6.06 -19.15
C ARG A 213 -18.00 -4.67 -18.53
N ASN A 214 -17.12 -4.51 -17.55
CA ASN A 214 -16.91 -3.25 -16.82
C ASN A 214 -15.44 -2.81 -16.80
N LEU A 215 -14.63 -3.29 -17.74
CA LEU A 215 -13.23 -2.86 -17.85
C LEU A 215 -13.15 -1.34 -18.06
N GLY A 216 -12.42 -0.66 -17.19
CA GLY A 216 -12.29 0.80 -17.20
C GLY A 216 -13.56 1.57 -16.80
N SER A 217 -14.66 0.88 -16.49
CA SER A 217 -15.90 1.54 -16.04
C SER A 217 -15.83 1.81 -14.53
N VAL A 218 -15.72 3.08 -14.17
CA VAL A 218 -15.98 3.54 -12.81
C VAL A 218 -17.48 3.78 -12.70
N VAL A 219 -18.23 2.83 -12.15
CA VAL A 219 -19.69 2.93 -12.06
C VAL A 219 -20.06 3.84 -10.88
N GLU A 220 -20.63 5.01 -11.18
CA GLU A 220 -21.34 5.84 -10.22
C GLU A 220 -22.72 5.23 -9.93
N ASP A 221 -22.99 4.79 -8.71
CA ASP A 221 -24.33 4.43 -8.27
C ASP A 221 -24.90 5.48 -7.29
N ARG A 222 -26.12 5.28 -6.78
CA ARG A 222 -26.72 6.18 -5.78
C ARG A 222 -25.98 6.21 -4.43
N LYS A 223 -24.99 5.33 -4.22
CA LYS A 223 -24.06 5.32 -3.08
C LYS A 223 -22.73 6.01 -3.42
N GLY A 224 -22.54 6.41 -4.67
CA GLY A 224 -21.44 7.24 -5.18
C GLY A 224 -20.41 6.45 -5.97
N CYS A 225 -19.89 7.08 -7.03
CA CYS A 225 -18.60 6.75 -7.59
C CYS A 225 -17.55 7.24 -6.58
N LEU A 226 -16.65 6.37 -6.11
CA LEU A 226 -15.41 6.85 -5.49
C LEU A 226 -14.46 7.27 -6.61
N GLN A 227 -14.85 8.30 -7.37
CA GLN A 227 -13.91 9.01 -8.22
C GLN A 227 -13.03 9.85 -7.31
N LEU A 228 -11.86 9.32 -6.99
CA LEU A 228 -10.85 10.04 -6.22
C LEU A 228 -10.22 11.09 -7.14
N CYS A 229 -10.61 12.35 -6.97
CA CYS A 229 -9.88 13.48 -7.53
C CYS A 229 -8.76 13.86 -6.56
N LEU A 230 -7.51 13.89 -7.03
CA LEU A 230 -6.38 14.39 -6.26
C LEU A 230 -6.22 15.88 -6.52
N THR A 231 -6.12 16.67 -5.46
CA THR A 231 -5.79 18.10 -5.52
C THR A 231 -4.48 18.31 -4.78
N GLU A 232 -3.51 18.94 -5.43
CA GLU A 232 -2.26 19.33 -4.79
C GLU A 232 -2.55 20.47 -3.80
N ILE A 233 -2.22 20.24 -2.52
CA ILE A 233 -2.42 21.20 -1.43
C ILE A 233 -1.10 21.77 -0.89
N ALA A 234 0.02 21.13 -1.23
CA ALA A 234 1.34 21.47 -0.72
C ALA A 234 2.43 20.92 -1.66
N ASN A 235 3.48 21.72 -1.90
CA ASN A 235 4.65 21.34 -2.69
C ASN A 235 5.94 21.94 -2.11
N GLY A 236 7.07 21.58 -2.72
CA GLY A 236 8.41 22.02 -2.27
C GLY A 236 8.79 21.49 -0.89
N LEU A 237 8.08 20.47 -0.40
CA LEU A 237 8.34 19.81 0.88
C LEU A 237 9.56 18.89 0.79
N ARG A 238 10.28 18.75 1.91
CA ARG A 238 11.46 17.87 2.05
C ARG A 238 11.09 16.58 2.76
N ASN A 239 10.88 15.50 2.00
CA ASN A 239 10.46 14.20 2.53
C ASN A 239 9.31 14.32 3.54
N PRO A 240 8.11 14.78 3.12
CA PRO A 240 6.98 14.91 4.04
C PRO A 240 6.56 13.54 4.56
N VAL A 241 6.52 13.40 5.88
CA VAL A 241 6.22 12.11 6.54
C VAL A 241 4.79 12.03 7.02
N LEU A 242 4.18 13.14 7.44
CA LEU A 242 2.83 13.16 8.01
C LEU A 242 2.10 14.49 7.79
N MET A 243 0.78 14.39 7.82
CA MET A 243 -0.14 15.52 7.83
C MET A 243 -1.24 15.24 8.86
N VAL A 244 -1.39 16.11 9.85
CA VAL A 244 -2.38 15.96 10.92
C VAL A 244 -3.14 17.25 11.17
N HIS A 245 -4.36 17.14 11.71
CA HIS A 245 -5.13 18.29 12.19
C HIS A 245 -5.17 18.30 13.72
N ALA A 246 -5.29 19.49 14.33
CA ALA A 246 -5.36 19.64 15.79
C ALA A 246 -6.74 19.38 16.41
N ASN A 247 -7.73 19.05 15.56
CA ASN A 247 -9.13 18.83 15.95
C ASN A 247 -9.72 19.98 16.79
N ASP A 248 -9.34 21.22 16.45
CA ASP A 248 -9.72 22.45 17.14
C ASP A 248 -10.71 23.31 16.32
N HIS A 249 -11.26 22.75 15.24
CA HIS A 249 -12.15 23.40 14.27
C HIS A 249 -11.52 24.55 13.47
N THR A 250 -10.20 24.75 13.56
CA THR A 250 -9.52 25.76 12.73
C THR A 250 -9.28 25.30 11.29
N HIS A 251 -9.43 23.98 11.04
CA HIS A 251 -9.13 23.33 9.77
C HIS A 251 -7.67 23.52 9.30
N ARG A 252 -6.77 23.94 10.20
CA ARG A 252 -5.33 23.98 9.94
C ARG A 252 -4.77 22.58 9.85
N MET A 253 -3.82 22.41 8.94
CA MET A 253 -3.11 21.16 8.73
C MET A 253 -1.63 21.36 9.07
N PHE A 254 -1.09 20.43 9.84
CA PHE A 254 0.31 20.43 10.27
C PHE A 254 1.03 19.36 9.46
N VAL A 255 1.90 19.80 8.55
CA VAL A 255 2.66 18.93 7.65
C VAL A 255 4.09 18.86 8.14
N ALA A 256 4.54 17.67 8.54
CA ALA A 256 5.89 17.49 9.03
C ALA A 256 6.81 16.86 7.99
N GLU A 257 8.03 17.37 7.95
CA GLU A 257 9.13 16.93 7.10
C GLU A 257 10.08 16.06 7.91
N GLN A 258 10.63 15.01 7.29
CA GLN A 258 11.57 14.07 7.92
C GLN A 258 12.76 14.78 8.59
N VAL A 259 13.16 15.95 8.09
CA VAL A 259 14.26 16.76 8.62
C VAL A 259 13.96 17.45 9.96
N GLY A 260 12.76 17.34 10.53
CA GLY A 260 12.42 17.95 11.82
C GLY A 260 11.76 19.32 11.76
N MET A 261 11.06 19.61 10.66
CA MET A 261 10.28 20.83 10.46
C MET A 261 8.79 20.49 10.42
N ILE A 262 7.96 21.32 11.06
CA ILE A 262 6.49 21.21 10.96
C ILE A 262 5.94 22.52 10.40
N TRP A 263 5.27 22.46 9.27
CA TRP A 263 4.65 23.59 8.61
C TRP A 263 3.13 23.64 8.89
N VAL A 264 2.57 24.85 9.00
CA VAL A 264 1.12 25.04 9.10
C VAL A 264 0.58 25.44 7.74
N TYR A 265 -0.43 24.71 7.27
CA TYR A 265 -1.25 25.05 6.11
C TYR A 265 -2.64 25.46 6.58
N LEU A 266 -3.13 26.57 6.03
CA LEU A 266 -4.45 27.12 6.30
C LEU A 266 -5.51 26.49 5.38
N PRO A 267 -6.81 26.65 5.67
CA PRO A 267 -7.89 26.04 4.88
C PRO A 267 -7.95 26.51 3.41
N ASP A 268 -7.35 27.66 3.10
CA ASP A 268 -7.22 28.20 1.75
C ASP A 268 -6.02 27.61 0.98
N GLY A 269 -5.28 26.67 1.58
CA GLY A 269 -4.09 26.04 1.00
C GLY A 269 -2.81 26.84 1.19
N SER A 270 -2.86 28.04 1.80
CA SER A 270 -1.66 28.82 2.06
C SER A 270 -0.82 28.22 3.18
N ARG A 271 0.51 28.25 3.01
CA ARG A 271 1.48 27.87 4.04
C ARG A 271 1.90 29.11 4.82
N LEU A 272 1.97 29.00 6.14
CA LEU A 272 2.59 30.05 6.96
C LEU A 272 4.10 30.15 6.69
N GLU A 273 4.64 31.36 6.81
CA GLU A 273 6.06 31.65 6.55
C GLU A 273 6.97 31.01 7.61
N GLU A 274 6.55 31.08 8.86
CA GLU A 274 7.27 30.51 10.00
C GLU A 274 6.78 29.08 10.30
N PRO A 275 7.68 28.14 10.62
CA PRO A 275 7.28 26.79 10.99
C PRO A 275 6.60 26.77 12.36
N PHE A 276 5.70 25.81 12.55
CA PHE A 276 5.12 25.48 13.85
C PHE A 276 6.16 24.96 14.83
N LEU A 277 7.08 24.12 14.35
CA LEU A 277 8.18 23.55 15.11
C LEU A 277 9.39 23.40 14.19
N ASP A 278 10.55 23.83 14.68
CA ASP A 278 11.86 23.55 14.08
C ASP A 278 12.76 22.90 15.12
N ILE A 279 13.06 21.62 14.92
CA ILE A 279 14.00 20.83 15.72
C ILE A 279 15.06 20.16 14.84
N LYS A 280 15.32 20.72 13.65
CA LYS A 280 16.24 20.15 12.67
C LYS A 280 17.65 19.94 13.21
N SER A 281 18.09 20.76 14.16
CA SER A 281 19.41 20.64 14.80
C SER A 281 19.56 19.42 15.71
N ILE A 282 18.45 18.81 16.14
CA ILE A 282 18.40 17.67 17.06
C ILE A 282 18.04 16.38 16.32
N VAL A 283 17.17 16.50 15.32
CA VAL A 283 16.69 15.36 14.53
C VAL A 283 17.81 14.75 13.70
N LEU A 284 17.98 13.44 13.84
CA LEU A 284 18.89 12.65 13.03
C LEU A 284 18.21 12.27 11.72
N ALA A 285 18.52 12.98 10.65
CA ALA A 285 18.07 12.66 9.29
C ALA A 285 19.24 12.79 8.32
N THR A 286 19.34 11.88 7.34
CA THR A 286 20.38 11.92 6.31
C THR A 286 19.75 11.90 4.91
N PRO A 287 20.47 12.35 3.87
CA PRO A 287 19.98 12.27 2.49
C PRO A 287 20.11 10.87 1.88
N TRP A 288 20.55 9.86 2.65
CA TRP A 288 20.75 8.52 2.13
C TRP A 288 19.41 7.82 1.84
N ILE A 289 19.30 7.22 0.66
CA ILE A 289 18.10 6.49 0.23
C ILE A 289 17.92 5.26 1.13
N GLY A 290 16.74 5.12 1.72
CA GLY A 290 16.43 4.03 2.65
C GLY A 290 16.79 4.30 4.11
N ASP A 291 17.29 5.50 4.45
CA ASP A 291 17.37 5.95 5.83
C ASP A 291 15.98 6.31 6.34
N GLU A 292 15.47 5.56 7.31
CA GLU A 292 14.15 5.78 7.90
C GLU A 292 14.23 6.69 9.13
N ARG A 293 15.43 7.12 9.56
CA ARG A 293 15.58 8.03 10.69
C ARG A 293 15.04 9.41 10.35
N GLY A 294 14.61 10.14 11.37
CA GLY A 294 14.21 11.53 11.25
C GLY A 294 13.06 11.86 12.18
N PHE A 295 12.28 12.87 11.80
CA PHE A 295 10.97 13.11 12.37
C PHE A 295 9.97 12.14 11.74
N LEU A 296 9.20 11.41 12.57
CA LEU A 296 8.39 10.29 12.09
C LEU A 296 6.91 10.39 12.49
N GLY A 297 6.65 10.99 13.65
CA GLY A 297 5.31 11.01 14.24
C GLY A 297 4.95 12.29 14.95
N MET A 298 3.65 12.60 14.90
CA MET A 298 3.05 13.66 15.68
C MET A 298 1.61 13.28 16.04
N ALA A 299 1.18 13.62 17.24
CA ALA A 299 -0.23 13.56 17.63
C ALA A 299 -0.58 14.74 18.53
N PHE A 300 -1.72 15.38 18.28
CA PHE A 300 -2.30 16.33 19.23
C PHE A 300 -3.01 15.57 20.36
N HIS A 301 -2.95 16.11 21.57
CA HIS A 301 -3.72 15.55 22.68
C HIS A 301 -5.23 15.63 22.37
N PRO A 302 -6.08 14.65 22.75
CA PRO A 302 -7.53 14.73 22.52
C PRO A 302 -8.21 15.95 23.15
N LYS A 303 -7.58 16.50 24.20
CA LYS A 303 -7.97 17.73 24.90
C LYS A 303 -7.10 18.95 24.51
N TYR A 304 -6.46 18.93 23.34
CA TYR A 304 -5.54 19.97 22.86
C TYR A 304 -6.11 21.38 22.99
N LYS A 305 -7.40 21.56 22.67
CA LYS A 305 -8.11 22.85 22.82
C LYS A 305 -7.97 23.48 24.21
N TYR A 306 -7.81 22.66 25.25
CA TYR A 306 -7.72 23.10 26.65
C TYR A 306 -6.29 23.05 27.20
N ASN A 307 -5.54 21.98 26.90
CA ASN A 307 -4.22 21.78 27.50
C ASN A 307 -3.05 22.21 26.60
N ARG A 308 -3.33 22.50 25.32
CA ARG A 308 -2.37 22.90 24.28
C ARG A 308 -1.25 21.88 24.04
N LYS A 309 -1.45 20.62 24.45
CA LYS A 309 -0.42 19.59 24.36
C LYS A 309 -0.42 18.89 23.00
N PHE A 310 0.78 18.59 22.51
CA PHE A 310 1.01 17.69 21.39
C PHE A 310 2.26 16.85 21.67
N TYR A 311 2.44 15.79 20.89
CA TYR A 311 3.49 14.81 21.07
C TYR A 311 4.21 14.59 19.75
N VAL A 312 5.52 14.37 19.81
CA VAL A 312 6.38 14.13 18.65
C VAL A 312 7.21 12.86 18.86
N TYR A 313 7.53 12.19 17.76
CA TYR A 313 8.37 10.99 17.68
C TYR A 313 9.48 11.25 16.67
N TYR A 314 10.73 11.18 17.11
CA TYR A 314 11.87 11.45 16.24
C TYR A 314 13.13 10.69 16.65
N SER A 315 13.98 10.38 15.67
CA SER A 315 15.34 9.86 15.87
C SER A 315 16.30 10.98 16.25
N TYR A 316 17.18 10.74 17.20
CA TYR A 316 18.24 11.66 17.60
C TYR A 316 19.48 10.90 18.08
N MET A 317 20.61 11.62 18.13
CA MET A 317 21.86 11.11 18.70
C MET A 317 22.03 11.66 20.12
N ASP A 318 22.23 10.79 21.10
CA ASP A 318 22.46 11.24 22.48
C ASP A 318 23.91 11.70 22.72
N LYS A 319 24.18 12.17 23.95
CA LYS A 319 25.52 12.69 24.32
C LYS A 319 26.61 11.62 24.27
N ASN A 320 26.26 10.34 24.38
CA ASN A 320 27.17 9.21 24.32
C ASN A 320 27.31 8.64 22.90
N GLN A 321 26.79 9.33 21.88
CA GLN A 321 26.75 8.87 20.49
C GLN A 321 25.96 7.57 20.30
N VAL A 322 24.89 7.41 21.08
CA VAL A 322 23.93 6.31 20.93
C VAL A 322 22.71 6.84 20.18
N GLU A 323 22.37 6.19 19.07
CA GLU A 323 21.16 6.48 18.31
C GLU A 323 19.92 6.04 19.07
N LYS A 324 18.94 6.94 19.16
CA LYS A 324 17.71 6.72 19.91
C LYS A 324 16.50 7.29 19.18
N ILE A 325 15.35 6.68 19.42
CA ILE A 325 14.07 7.36 19.29
C ILE A 325 13.78 8.11 20.57
N ARG A 326 13.27 9.34 20.43
CA ARG A 326 12.64 10.08 21.52
C ARG A 326 11.17 10.35 21.21
N ILE A 327 10.36 10.19 22.25
CA ILE A 327 8.98 10.65 22.28
C ILE A 327 8.86 11.77 23.30
N SER A 328 8.45 12.94 22.85
CA SER A 328 8.36 14.15 23.67
C SER A 328 6.94 14.70 23.69
N GLU A 329 6.52 15.20 24.85
CA GLU A 329 5.38 16.11 25.00
C GLU A 329 5.87 17.54 24.82
N LEU A 330 5.14 18.35 24.05
CA LEU A 330 5.33 19.79 23.95
C LEU A 330 3.99 20.50 24.13
N LYS A 331 4.06 21.82 24.32
CA LYS A 331 2.89 22.71 24.34
C LYS A 331 2.98 23.71 23.20
N VAL A 332 1.81 24.14 22.72
CA VAL A 332 1.68 25.29 21.84
C VAL A 332 1.86 26.57 22.65
N LEU A 333 2.58 27.53 22.06
CA LEU A 333 2.90 28.81 22.67
C LEU A 333 1.63 29.56 23.04
N ALA A 334 1.63 30.18 24.22
CA ALA A 334 0.42 30.82 24.73
C ALA A 334 0.00 32.06 23.93
N SER A 335 0.97 32.76 23.35
CA SER A 335 0.78 33.97 22.56
C SER A 335 0.55 33.70 21.07
N ASP A 336 0.85 32.50 20.57
CA ASP A 336 0.73 32.16 19.15
C ASP A 336 0.34 30.69 18.97
N VAL A 337 -0.89 30.46 18.49
CA VAL A 337 -1.43 29.11 18.26
C VAL A 337 -0.78 28.38 17.09
N ASN A 338 0.01 29.09 16.27
CA ASN A 338 0.76 28.54 15.15
C ASN A 338 2.23 28.27 15.50
N LYS A 339 2.64 28.37 16.77
CA LYS A 339 4.01 28.06 17.20
C LYS A 339 4.04 27.12 18.41
N ALA A 340 4.97 26.18 18.40
CA ALA A 340 5.34 25.41 19.58
C ALA A 340 6.08 26.29 20.60
N ASP A 341 5.90 26.03 21.89
CA ASP A 341 6.70 26.61 22.95
C ASP A 341 8.02 25.83 23.07
N PRO A 342 9.17 26.42 22.71
CA PRO A 342 10.45 25.72 22.68
C PRO A 342 10.94 25.31 24.08
N TYR A 343 10.41 25.92 25.15
CA TYR A 343 10.81 25.62 26.52
C TYR A 343 9.87 24.62 27.22
N SER A 344 8.87 24.12 26.50
CA SER A 344 7.84 23.24 27.04
C SER A 344 8.16 21.75 26.92
N GLU A 345 9.25 21.40 26.23
CA GLU A 345 9.56 19.99 25.93
C GLU A 345 9.73 19.18 27.22
N ARG A 346 8.97 18.09 27.28
CA ARG A 346 9.06 17.08 28.32
C ARG A 346 9.25 15.73 27.65
N ASN A 347 10.45 15.20 27.74
CA ASN A 347 10.78 13.86 27.29
C ASN A 347 9.89 12.84 28.03
N LEU A 348 9.17 12.01 27.26
CA LEU A 348 8.35 10.95 27.81
C LEU A 348 9.10 9.62 27.82
N LEU A 349 9.71 9.26 26.70
CA LEU A 349 10.30 7.94 26.50
C LEU A 349 11.45 8.03 25.50
N GLU A 350 12.52 7.29 25.78
CA GLU A 350 13.65 7.09 24.87
C GLU A 350 13.88 5.59 24.65
N LEU A 351 14.16 5.21 23.42
CA LEU A 351 14.44 3.83 23.00
C LEU A 351 15.75 3.85 22.22
N GLU A 352 16.68 2.98 22.55
CA GLU A 352 17.91 2.78 21.76
C GLU A 352 17.57 2.06 20.45
N GLU A 353 18.08 2.58 19.35
CA GLU A 353 17.87 2.02 18.00
C GLU A 353 19.18 1.42 17.48
N PRO A 354 19.23 0.11 17.21
CA PRO A 354 20.46 -0.54 16.77
C PRO A 354 20.75 -0.40 15.25
N ALA A 355 19.84 0.19 14.47
CA ALA A 355 20.04 0.48 13.06
C ALA A 355 19.23 1.70 12.57
N ALA A 356 19.56 2.17 11.37
CA ALA A 356 18.97 3.35 10.72
C ALA A 356 17.62 3.08 10.03
N ASN A 357 17.05 1.89 10.21
CA ASN A 357 15.81 1.48 9.57
C ASN A 357 14.93 0.68 10.52
N HIS A 358 13.66 0.52 10.16
CA HIS A 358 12.58 -0.01 10.98
C HIS A 358 12.35 0.79 12.26
N ASN A 359 12.22 2.11 12.10
CA ASN A 359 12.03 3.02 13.23
C ASN A 359 10.55 3.20 13.63
N GLY A 360 9.60 2.64 12.85
CA GLY A 360 8.17 2.82 13.05
C GLY A 360 7.79 4.31 13.04
N GLY A 361 7.15 4.74 14.12
CA GLY A 361 7.10 6.17 14.45
C GLY A 361 5.74 6.82 14.47
N GLN A 362 4.65 6.08 14.28
CA GLN A 362 3.34 6.66 14.51
C GLN A 362 3.01 6.81 16.00
N LEU A 363 2.41 7.95 16.33
CA LEU A 363 1.70 8.22 17.57
C LEU A 363 0.21 8.38 17.23
N LEU A 364 -0.69 7.82 18.06
CA LEU A 364 -2.11 8.13 18.00
C LEU A 364 -2.77 7.97 19.37
N PHE A 365 -3.94 8.56 19.53
CA PHE A 365 -4.78 8.35 20.70
C PHE A 365 -5.90 7.36 20.39
N GLY A 366 -6.03 6.34 21.24
CA GLY A 366 -7.17 5.43 21.20
C GLY A 366 -8.45 6.11 21.68
N VAL A 367 -9.60 5.47 21.42
CA VAL A 367 -10.90 5.94 21.95
C VAL A 367 -10.99 5.82 23.48
N ASP A 368 -10.08 5.06 24.08
CA ASP A 368 -9.89 4.92 25.52
C ASP A 368 -9.11 6.09 26.14
N GLY A 369 -8.59 7.01 25.33
CA GLY A 369 -7.87 8.20 25.78
C GLY A 369 -6.39 7.99 26.08
N TYR A 370 -5.87 6.78 25.88
CA TYR A 370 -4.44 6.50 26.03
C TYR A 370 -3.69 6.74 24.71
N MET A 371 -2.39 7.00 24.83
CA MET A 371 -1.52 7.16 23.67
C MET A 371 -0.92 5.81 23.30
N TYR A 372 -1.06 5.46 22.02
CA TYR A 372 -0.41 4.31 21.39
C TYR A 372 0.82 4.76 20.63
N LEU A 373 1.91 4.00 20.76
CA LEU A 373 3.17 4.22 20.06
C LEU A 373 3.53 2.96 19.27
N PHE A 374 3.88 3.12 18.00
CA PHE A 374 4.24 2.02 17.12
C PHE A 374 5.74 2.07 16.83
N THR A 375 6.47 1.11 17.38
CA THR A 375 7.94 1.03 17.28
C THR A 375 8.30 -0.15 16.38
N GLY A 376 9.22 0.07 15.44
CA GLY A 376 9.77 -1.04 14.66
C GLY A 376 10.81 -1.84 15.46
N ASP A 377 11.23 -2.97 14.91
CA ASP A 377 12.13 -3.95 15.55
C ASP A 377 13.59 -3.46 15.70
N GLY A 378 13.90 -2.28 15.16
CA GLY A 378 15.22 -1.67 15.19
C GLY A 378 16.14 -2.08 14.05
N GLY A 379 15.59 -2.72 13.02
CA GLY A 379 16.20 -2.78 11.71
C GLY A 379 16.97 -4.05 11.40
N LYS A 380 17.72 -3.98 10.29
CA LYS A 380 18.43 -5.11 9.66
C LYS A 380 17.52 -6.24 9.18
N ALA A 381 18.04 -7.04 8.26
CA ALA A 381 17.29 -8.17 7.72
C ALA A 381 17.02 -9.21 8.81
N GLY A 382 15.73 -9.50 9.01
CA GLY A 382 15.28 -10.57 9.87
C GLY A 382 15.45 -10.31 11.37
N ASP A 383 15.51 -9.08 11.89
CA ASP A 383 15.59 -8.81 13.35
C ASP A 383 16.63 -9.70 14.08
N PRO A 384 17.94 -9.51 13.84
CA PRO A 384 19.00 -10.36 14.36
C PRO A 384 19.31 -10.14 15.85
N PHE A 385 18.47 -9.38 16.58
CA PHE A 385 18.80 -8.91 17.91
C PHE A 385 18.40 -9.89 19.00
N GLY A 386 19.39 -10.38 19.75
CA GLY A 386 19.17 -11.36 20.82
C GLY A 386 18.78 -12.74 20.29
N LYS A 387 18.20 -13.58 21.15
CA LYS A 387 17.92 -15.00 20.84
C LYS A 387 16.75 -15.19 19.86
N PHE A 388 15.75 -14.31 19.91
CA PHE A 388 14.49 -14.46 19.19
C PHE A 388 14.06 -13.18 18.43
N GLY A 389 14.95 -12.20 18.34
CA GLY A 389 14.62 -10.87 17.82
C GLY A 389 14.05 -9.93 18.89
N ASN A 390 14.21 -8.63 18.67
CA ASN A 390 13.55 -7.58 19.43
C ASN A 390 12.04 -7.72 19.41
N ALA A 391 11.45 -8.04 18.25
CA ALA A 391 9.99 -8.09 18.08
C ALA A 391 9.31 -9.10 19.01
N GLN A 392 9.91 -10.28 19.20
CA GLN A 392 9.44 -11.32 20.12
C GLN A 392 9.87 -11.08 21.58
N ASN A 393 10.93 -10.30 21.81
CA ASN A 393 11.40 -10.03 23.16
C ASN A 393 10.55 -8.96 23.86
N LYS A 394 9.68 -9.37 24.79
CA LYS A 394 8.84 -8.46 25.58
C LYS A 394 9.60 -7.57 26.58
N SER A 395 10.88 -7.87 26.87
CA SER A 395 11.70 -7.03 27.76
C SER A 395 12.26 -5.78 27.07
N THR A 396 12.14 -5.69 25.74
CA THR A 396 12.46 -4.50 24.95
C THR A 396 11.19 -3.74 24.57
N LEU A 397 11.37 -2.53 24.05
CA LEU A 397 10.30 -1.67 23.56
C LEU A 397 10.29 -1.58 22.02
N LEU A 398 11.12 -2.37 21.33
CA LEU A 398 11.25 -2.40 19.86
C LEU A 398 10.42 -3.55 19.27
N GLY A 399 9.81 -3.33 18.11
CA GLY A 399 8.90 -4.25 17.45
C GLY A 399 7.63 -4.46 18.27
N LYS A 400 7.04 -3.35 18.73
CA LYS A 400 5.91 -3.32 19.67
C LYS A 400 4.84 -2.33 19.28
N VAL A 401 3.63 -2.60 19.76
CA VAL A 401 2.66 -1.56 20.07
C VAL A 401 2.74 -1.27 21.55
N LEU A 402 3.08 -0.02 21.90
CA LEU A 402 3.11 0.46 23.29
C LEU A 402 1.84 1.25 23.60
N ARG A 403 1.39 1.24 24.85
CA ARG A 403 0.21 2.00 25.32
C ARG A 403 0.50 2.64 26.68
N ILE A 404 0.42 3.97 26.75
CA ILE A 404 0.74 4.75 27.96
C ILE A 404 -0.32 5.81 28.26
N ASP A 405 -0.41 6.19 29.54
CA ASP A 405 -1.23 7.30 30.04
C ASP A 405 -0.37 8.56 30.22
N VAL A 406 -0.52 9.51 29.30
CA VAL A 406 0.22 10.78 29.27
C VAL A 406 -0.38 11.87 30.17
N ASP A 407 -1.60 11.67 30.67
CA ASP A 407 -2.29 12.63 31.53
C ASP A 407 -1.84 12.52 33.00
N GLY A 408 -1.28 11.37 33.41
CA GLY A 408 -0.78 11.16 34.76
C GLY A 408 0.74 11.06 34.87
N LYS A 409 1.23 11.12 36.12
CA LYS A 409 2.63 10.83 36.46
C LYS A 409 2.69 9.54 37.26
N SER A 410 3.69 8.71 36.98
CA SER A 410 3.88 7.47 37.71
C SER A 410 4.49 7.73 39.10
N PRO A 411 4.18 6.91 40.11
CA PRO A 411 4.80 7.00 41.44
C PRO A 411 6.33 6.90 41.42
N ASP A 412 6.91 6.23 40.43
CA ASP A 412 8.36 6.07 40.23
C ASP A 412 9.02 7.28 39.55
N GLY A 413 8.27 8.38 39.35
CA GLY A 413 8.78 9.61 38.75
C GLY A 413 8.75 9.63 37.22
N LYS A 414 8.30 8.55 36.55
CA LYS A 414 8.12 8.58 35.09
C LYS A 414 7.10 9.66 34.69
N PRO A 415 7.32 10.33 33.54
CA PRO A 415 6.46 11.41 33.04
C PRO A 415 5.12 10.91 32.45
N TYR A 416 4.84 9.61 32.50
CA TYR A 416 3.58 8.99 32.11
C TYR A 416 3.25 7.88 33.12
N ARG A 417 2.02 7.36 33.09
CA ARG A 417 1.60 6.15 33.83
C ARG A 417 1.41 4.97 32.89
N ILE A 418 1.48 3.77 33.47
CA ILE A 418 1.06 2.55 32.80
C ILE A 418 -0.44 2.37 33.03
N PRO A 419 -1.25 2.20 31.96
CA PRO A 419 -2.64 1.78 32.11
C PRO A 419 -2.73 0.46 32.88
N PRO A 420 -3.57 0.38 33.94
CA PRO A 420 -3.63 -0.81 34.81
C PRO A 420 -4.13 -2.05 34.07
N ASP A 421 -4.80 -1.87 32.93
CA ASP A 421 -5.29 -2.92 32.06
C ASP A 421 -4.32 -3.25 30.91
N ASN A 422 -3.08 -2.77 30.91
CA ASN A 422 -2.08 -3.28 29.95
C ASN A 422 -1.84 -4.79 30.18
N PRO A 423 -1.61 -5.58 29.11
CA PRO A 423 -1.62 -7.04 29.20
C PRO A 423 -0.45 -7.64 29.96
N PHE A 424 0.67 -6.92 30.07
CA PHE A 424 1.91 -7.46 30.64
C PHE A 424 2.35 -6.77 31.95
N VAL A 425 1.44 -6.04 32.62
CA VAL A 425 1.75 -5.29 33.85
C VAL A 425 2.28 -6.21 34.98
N SER A 426 1.78 -7.44 35.05
CA SER A 426 2.18 -8.43 36.06
C SER A 426 3.34 -9.35 35.61
N ASP A 427 3.82 -9.23 34.37
CA ASP A 427 4.91 -10.04 33.84
C ASP A 427 6.25 -9.33 34.12
N LEU A 428 7.00 -9.82 35.12
CA LEU A 428 8.29 -9.25 35.51
C LEU A 428 9.37 -9.34 34.41
N LYS A 429 9.15 -10.15 33.36
CA LYS A 429 10.06 -10.28 32.22
C LYS A 429 9.65 -9.41 31.03
N ALA A 430 8.55 -8.67 31.15
CA ALA A 430 8.05 -7.79 30.12
C ALA A 430 8.14 -6.33 30.54
N ARG A 431 8.19 -5.44 29.55
CA ARG A 431 7.99 -4.02 29.75
C ARG A 431 6.50 -3.73 29.92
N PRO A 432 6.06 -3.07 31.01
CA PRO A 432 4.65 -2.84 31.28
C PRO A 432 3.99 -1.87 30.28
N GLU A 433 4.79 -1.13 29.49
CA GLU A 433 4.35 -0.29 28.39
C GLU A 433 3.80 -1.12 27.20
N VAL A 434 4.21 -2.38 27.05
CA VAL A 434 3.86 -3.23 25.90
C VAL A 434 2.38 -3.58 25.93
N TYR A 435 1.68 -3.23 24.84
CA TYR A 435 0.28 -3.58 24.60
C TYR A 435 0.15 -4.75 23.62
N ALA A 436 1.00 -4.80 22.59
CA ALA A 436 1.10 -5.92 21.66
C ALA A 436 2.53 -6.00 21.10
N TYR A 437 2.91 -7.13 20.51
CA TYR A 437 4.29 -7.40 20.11
C TYR A 437 4.38 -8.27 18.86
N GLY A 438 5.59 -8.53 18.38
CA GLY A 438 5.84 -9.37 17.22
C GLY A 438 5.55 -8.67 15.90
N VAL A 439 5.89 -7.38 15.81
CA VAL A 439 5.70 -6.54 14.61
C VAL A 439 7.06 -6.11 14.08
N ARG A 440 7.16 -5.88 12.77
CA ARG A 440 8.45 -5.58 12.11
C ARG A 440 8.71 -4.08 12.03
N ASN A 441 7.92 -3.36 11.24
CA ASN A 441 8.01 -1.92 11.03
C ASN A 441 6.61 -1.35 10.79
N MET A 442 5.80 -1.31 11.85
CA MET A 442 4.47 -0.69 11.80
C MET A 442 4.58 0.81 11.57
N TRP A 443 4.25 1.23 10.35
CA TRP A 443 4.44 2.61 9.92
C TRP A 443 3.17 3.46 10.07
N ARG A 444 2.08 3.10 9.37
CA ARG A 444 0.80 3.84 9.44
C ARG A 444 -0.35 3.03 10.03
N CYS A 445 -1.07 3.68 10.94
CA CYS A 445 -2.20 3.17 11.70
C CYS A 445 -3.39 4.14 11.66
N ALA A 446 -4.59 3.59 11.81
CA ALA A 446 -5.83 4.34 11.89
C ALA A 446 -6.75 3.77 12.98
N VAL A 447 -7.47 4.65 13.66
CA VAL A 447 -8.53 4.26 14.60
C VAL A 447 -9.86 4.24 13.86
N ASP A 448 -10.48 3.07 13.81
CA ASP A 448 -11.81 2.88 13.26
C ASP A 448 -12.83 3.71 14.05
N ARG A 449 -13.50 4.63 13.36
CA ARG A 449 -14.58 5.45 13.94
C ARG A 449 -15.84 4.63 14.20
N GLY A 450 -15.89 3.42 13.67
CA GLY A 450 -17.02 2.52 13.67
C GLY A 450 -18.06 2.93 12.64
N ASP A 451 -18.99 2.01 12.41
CA ASP A 451 -20.18 2.28 11.61
C ASP A 451 -20.90 3.55 12.13
N PRO A 452 -21.23 4.53 11.26
CA PRO A 452 -21.79 5.81 11.70
C PRO A 452 -23.08 5.71 12.52
N VAL A 453 -23.88 4.66 12.32
CA VAL A 453 -25.18 4.45 12.96
C VAL A 453 -25.05 3.53 14.16
N THR A 454 -24.58 2.30 13.94
CA THR A 454 -24.50 1.22 14.93
C THR A 454 -23.27 1.34 15.85
N LYS A 455 -22.28 2.14 15.47
CA LYS A 455 -20.95 2.26 16.12
C LYS A 455 -20.15 0.96 16.14
N LYS A 456 -20.60 -0.08 15.43
CA LYS A 456 -19.89 -1.36 15.35
C LYS A 456 -18.48 -1.14 14.81
N GLY A 457 -17.49 -1.73 15.47
CA GLY A 457 -16.08 -1.61 15.10
C GLY A 457 -15.36 -0.38 15.64
N ARG A 458 -16.08 0.57 16.28
CA ARG A 458 -15.45 1.77 16.86
C ARG A 458 -14.34 1.40 17.83
N GLY A 459 -13.18 2.05 17.66
CA GLY A 459 -12.01 1.87 18.51
C GLY A 459 -11.06 0.77 18.08
N ARG A 460 -11.37 -0.02 17.04
CA ARG A 460 -10.39 -0.92 16.43
C ARG A 460 -9.24 -0.11 15.85
N ILE A 461 -8.02 -0.54 16.08
CA ILE A 461 -6.83 0.08 15.50
C ILE A 461 -6.37 -0.82 14.35
N PHE A 462 -6.34 -0.28 13.14
CA PHE A 462 -5.79 -0.96 11.97
C PHE A 462 -4.42 -0.39 11.67
N CYS A 463 -3.45 -1.22 11.33
CA CYS A 463 -2.08 -0.78 11.07
C CYS A 463 -1.45 -1.57 9.93
N GLY A 464 -0.76 -0.86 9.04
CA GLY A 464 0.16 -1.45 8.09
C GLY A 464 1.48 -1.82 8.78
N ASP A 465 1.94 -3.04 8.60
CA ASP A 465 3.26 -3.51 9.03
C ASP A 465 4.09 -3.93 7.82
N VAL A 466 5.28 -3.32 7.68
CA VAL A 466 6.15 -3.54 6.53
C VAL A 466 6.93 -4.84 6.68
N GLY A 467 6.71 -5.75 5.74
CA GLY A 467 7.30 -7.08 5.70
C GLY A 467 8.79 -7.06 5.35
N GLN A 468 9.43 -8.21 5.51
CA GLN A 468 10.83 -8.36 5.13
C GLN A 468 11.00 -8.56 3.64
N ASN A 469 10.26 -9.49 3.05
CA ASN A 469 10.33 -9.87 1.62
C ASN A 469 9.10 -10.66 1.12
N ARG A 470 8.17 -11.07 1.99
CA ARG A 470 7.07 -11.99 1.63
C ARG A 470 5.74 -11.27 1.54
N PHE A 471 5.33 -10.65 2.65
CA PHE A 471 4.01 -10.07 2.82
C PHE A 471 4.14 -8.78 3.60
N GLU A 472 3.49 -7.75 3.08
CA GLU A 472 3.05 -6.61 3.88
C GLU A 472 1.76 -7.01 4.60
N GLU A 473 1.56 -6.52 5.81
CA GLU A 473 0.40 -6.89 6.63
C GLU A 473 -0.50 -5.69 6.92
N ILE A 474 -1.81 -5.92 7.01
CA ILE A 474 -2.75 -5.02 7.68
C ILE A 474 -3.29 -5.74 8.92
N ASN A 475 -2.88 -5.26 10.08
CA ASN A 475 -3.18 -5.88 11.36
C ASN A 475 -4.26 -5.11 12.12
N ILE A 476 -5.19 -5.84 12.75
CA ILE A 476 -6.10 -5.29 13.76
C ILE A 476 -5.45 -5.44 15.13
N ILE A 477 -5.15 -4.31 15.78
CA ILE A 477 -4.38 -4.31 17.01
C ILE A 477 -5.26 -4.68 18.20
N VAL A 478 -4.95 -5.82 18.80
CA VAL A 478 -5.62 -6.38 19.98
C VAL A 478 -4.70 -6.45 21.19
N LYS A 479 -5.30 -6.35 22.38
CA LYS A 479 -4.59 -6.45 23.67
C LYS A 479 -3.85 -7.78 23.78
N GLY A 480 -2.54 -7.73 23.96
CA GLY A 480 -1.67 -8.89 24.13
C GLY A 480 -1.37 -9.65 22.84
N GLY A 481 -1.76 -9.12 21.67
CA GLY A 481 -1.53 -9.79 20.39
C GLY A 481 -0.04 -10.00 20.08
N ASN A 482 0.28 -11.17 19.54
CA ASN A 482 1.55 -11.49 18.90
C ASN A 482 1.34 -11.56 17.38
N TYR A 483 1.92 -10.65 16.62
CA TYR A 483 1.79 -10.63 15.15
C TYR A 483 2.84 -11.52 14.46
N GLY A 484 3.65 -12.23 15.23
CA GLY A 484 4.45 -13.34 14.75
C GLY A 484 5.82 -12.98 14.19
N TRP A 485 6.10 -11.73 13.84
CA TRP A 485 7.45 -11.32 13.43
C TRP A 485 8.46 -11.50 14.58
N ARG A 486 9.63 -12.10 14.41
CA ARG A 486 10.30 -12.54 13.17
C ARG A 486 10.14 -14.02 12.82
N ALA A 487 9.19 -14.72 13.43
CA ALA A 487 8.89 -16.11 13.07
C ALA A 487 8.06 -16.19 11.77
N LYS A 488 7.13 -15.24 11.59
CA LYS A 488 6.18 -15.18 10.47
C LYS A 488 6.21 -13.84 9.75
N GLU A 489 5.85 -13.88 8.46
CA GLU A 489 5.37 -12.73 7.68
C GLU A 489 3.98 -13.12 7.15
N GLY A 490 2.96 -12.40 7.56
CA GLY A 490 1.57 -12.75 7.42
C GLY A 490 1.28 -14.12 8.04
N PHE A 491 0.65 -14.99 7.26
CA PHE A 491 0.38 -16.36 7.67
C PHE A 491 1.52 -17.33 7.35
N GLU A 492 2.60 -16.87 6.68
CA GLU A 492 3.71 -17.73 6.27
C GLU A 492 4.87 -17.73 7.27
N CYS A 493 5.54 -18.89 7.37
CA CYS A 493 6.80 -18.99 8.10
C CYS A 493 7.93 -18.25 7.37
N TYR A 494 8.50 -17.25 8.04
CA TYR A 494 9.73 -16.59 7.62
C TYR A 494 10.95 -17.34 8.14
N ASP A 495 11.08 -17.42 9.47
CA ASP A 495 12.13 -18.18 10.15
C ASP A 495 11.58 -19.56 10.52
N THR A 496 11.93 -20.58 9.74
CA THR A 496 11.39 -21.94 9.91
C THR A 496 11.71 -22.54 11.28
N LYS A 497 12.84 -22.17 11.91
CA LYS A 497 13.19 -22.66 13.25
C LYS A 497 12.30 -22.04 14.32
N LEU A 498 11.98 -20.76 14.19
CA LEU A 498 11.10 -20.06 15.14
C LEU A 498 9.62 -20.35 14.89
N CYS A 499 9.20 -20.43 13.63
CA CYS A 499 7.80 -20.57 13.24
C CYS A 499 7.16 -21.88 13.75
N HIS A 500 7.93 -22.96 13.82
CA HIS A 500 7.45 -24.25 14.33
C HIS A 500 7.57 -24.40 15.86
N ASN A 501 8.15 -23.42 16.54
CA ASN A 501 8.22 -23.44 17.99
C ASN A 501 6.92 -22.85 18.58
N SER A 502 6.06 -23.72 19.13
CA SER A 502 4.78 -23.33 19.74
C SER A 502 4.92 -22.50 21.03
N SER A 503 6.14 -22.24 21.49
CA SER A 503 6.43 -21.49 22.73
C SER A 503 6.60 -19.97 22.51
N LEU A 504 6.42 -19.47 21.28
CA LEU A 504 6.52 -18.05 20.90
C LEU A 504 5.15 -17.40 20.74
#